data_AF-R5GXG4-F1
#
_entry.id   AF-R5GXG4-F1
#
_cell.length_a   1.000
_cell.length_b   1.000
_cell.length_c   1.000
_cell.angle_alpha   90.00
_cell.angle_beta   90.00
_cell.angle_gamma   90.00
#
_symmetry.space_group_name_H-M   'P 1'
#
loop_
_entity.id
_entity.type
_entity.pdbx_description
1 polymer ?
#
loop_
_entity_poly.entity_id
_entity_poly.type
_entity_poly.pdbx_seq_one_letter_code
_entity_poly.pdbx_strand_id
1 'polypeptide(L)'
;MKRIPAIITAAAITVTLSGCQLLSKPESNSGSTSEPDTTTVHTPRTEAPQEPSVITQDIDMFTVVELPVVREELKVNGADPWLYDFRYIAACGYGADDSFRDTEMYYGLSGEISSRSLSYCFYDHTGEVTVKDAALFSENSSEPLVIKDKEIRMDTTKMTRGLYSITADLSNGKTVRLPFYVGDSGTYFCSMTPDEEAASGFSAHREKLYDLISEYGVKPGNSYDLTHLAYPHYPYNDQIRCDTELWADLSSEITEPEWSDAHKLLAIHDWITQNLAFDQYVADNHSPRAEMNTDWSGKYNMYDTRAGVCWDFSNAMITMCRAQNIPAVSVETADGSHMWVAVYVNGIWTDIDPTDDVLRMVYGEDLTDISDSDKIFCYDGYYSPETGSSYSEPGTLNQQLWTCEIDSDGLYVRRPI
;
A
#
# COMPACT_ATOMS: atom_id res chain seq x y z
N MET A 1 -5.08 20.26 -62.60
CA MET A 1 -5.78 20.94 -61.48
C MET A 1 -7.05 20.15 -61.15
N LYS A 2 -7.31 19.88 -59.86
CA LYS A 2 -8.35 19.01 -59.22
C LYS A 2 -7.87 17.56 -59.01
N ARG A 3 -7.31 17.25 -57.83
CA ARG A 3 -7.91 16.82 -56.52
C ARG A 3 -8.40 15.35 -56.55
N ILE A 4 -7.64 14.49 -55.88
CA ILE A 4 -7.99 13.12 -55.45
C ILE A 4 -8.02 13.16 -53.91
N PRO A 5 -9.05 12.62 -53.21
CA PRO A 5 -8.97 12.40 -51.78
C PRO A 5 -8.45 10.99 -51.47
N ALA A 6 -7.49 10.92 -50.55
CA ALA A 6 -7.01 9.67 -49.96
C ALA A 6 -7.95 9.27 -48.81
N ILE A 7 -8.40 8.02 -48.85
CA ILE A 7 -9.12 7.33 -47.78
C ILE A 7 -8.06 6.68 -46.89
N ILE A 8 -8.07 7.00 -45.59
CA ILE A 8 -7.26 6.32 -44.58
C ILE A 8 -8.20 5.37 -43.83
N THR A 9 -7.95 4.08 -43.98
CA THR A 9 -8.64 2.99 -43.30
C THR A 9 -7.98 2.77 -41.93
N ALA A 10 -8.74 2.94 -40.84
CA ALA A 10 -8.33 2.54 -39.50
C ALA A 10 -8.47 1.02 -39.35
N ALA A 11 -7.39 0.35 -38.96
CA ALA A 11 -7.39 -1.07 -38.61
C ALA A 11 -7.68 -1.22 -37.11
N ALA A 12 -8.79 -1.88 -36.78
CA ALA A 12 -9.09 -2.34 -35.43
C ALA A 12 -8.14 -3.51 -35.09
N ILE A 13 -7.41 -3.39 -33.99
CA ILE A 13 -6.63 -4.49 -33.41
C ILE A 13 -7.51 -5.14 -32.35
N THR A 14 -8.01 -6.33 -32.65
CA THR A 14 -8.67 -7.20 -31.69
C THR A 14 -7.59 -7.87 -30.84
N VAL A 15 -7.53 -7.56 -29.55
CA VAL A 15 -6.69 -8.28 -28.58
C VAL A 15 -7.54 -9.41 -27.99
N THR A 16 -7.15 -10.65 -28.29
CA THR A 16 -7.59 -11.84 -27.58
C THR A 16 -6.50 -12.23 -26.60
N LEU A 17 -6.80 -12.22 -25.30
CA LEU A 17 -5.94 -12.82 -24.28
C LEU A 17 -6.72 -13.94 -23.57
N SER A 18 -6.18 -15.14 -23.70
CA SER A 18 -6.70 -16.37 -23.12
C SER A 18 -6.14 -16.57 -21.72
N GLY A 19 -7.02 -16.95 -20.79
CA GLY A 19 -6.76 -18.01 -19.82
C GLY A 19 -6.32 -17.57 -18.43
N CYS A 20 -7.28 -17.46 -17.52
CA CYS A 20 -7.04 -17.76 -16.11
C CYS A 20 -8.00 -18.86 -15.65
N GLN A 21 -7.47 -19.78 -14.84
CA GLN A 21 -8.06 -21.09 -14.56
C GLN A 21 -9.24 -20.98 -13.58
N LEU A 22 -10.35 -21.59 -13.97
CA LEU A 22 -11.60 -21.73 -13.20
C LEU A 22 -11.37 -22.51 -11.90
N LEU A 23 -11.62 -21.89 -10.76
CA LEU A 23 -11.87 -22.60 -9.50
C LEU A 23 -13.39 -22.84 -9.38
N SER A 24 -13.76 -24.12 -9.24
CA SER A 24 -15.14 -24.61 -9.23
C SER A 24 -15.84 -24.38 -7.89
N LYS A 25 -17.09 -23.88 -7.97
CA LYS A 25 -18.08 -23.70 -6.89
C LYS A 25 -18.20 -24.87 -5.91
N PRO A 26 -18.39 -24.62 -4.61
CA PRO A 26 -19.19 -25.48 -3.73
C PRO A 26 -20.65 -25.02 -3.66
N GLU A 27 -21.56 -25.99 -3.53
CA GLU A 27 -23.01 -25.80 -3.52
C GLU A 27 -23.52 -25.12 -2.23
N SER A 28 -24.45 -24.19 -2.41
CA SER A 28 -25.17 -23.43 -1.38
C SER A 28 -26.08 -24.31 -0.52
N ASN A 29 -26.13 -24.04 0.78
CA ASN A 29 -27.21 -24.49 1.65
C ASN A 29 -27.87 -23.30 2.35
N SER A 30 -29.20 -23.20 2.19
CA SER A 30 -30.05 -22.10 2.62
C SER A 30 -30.31 -22.09 4.12
N GLY A 31 -30.34 -20.91 4.74
CA GLY A 31 -30.80 -20.76 6.12
C GLY A 31 -31.03 -19.33 6.59
N SER A 32 -32.28 -18.88 6.48
CA SER A 32 -33.02 -18.07 7.47
C SER A 32 -32.51 -16.67 7.88
N THR A 33 -33.27 -15.69 7.39
CA THR A 33 -33.46 -14.28 7.79
C THR A 33 -33.46 -13.95 9.29
N SER A 34 -32.88 -12.80 9.64
CA SER A 34 -33.43 -11.86 10.63
C SER A 34 -32.88 -10.43 10.44
N GLU A 35 -33.77 -9.47 10.21
CA GLU A 35 -33.51 -8.02 10.25
C GLU A 35 -33.11 -7.56 11.67
N PRO A 36 -32.43 -6.40 11.78
CA PRO A 36 -32.80 -5.48 12.85
C PRO A 36 -33.12 -4.07 12.35
N ASP A 37 -34.10 -3.53 13.04
CA ASP A 37 -34.75 -2.25 12.89
C ASP A 37 -34.07 -1.18 13.76
N THR A 38 -34.36 0.08 13.44
CA THR A 38 -34.23 1.32 14.24
C THR A 38 -32.90 2.07 14.36
N THR A 39 -32.76 3.03 13.43
CA THR A 39 -32.57 4.47 13.66
C THR A 39 -32.29 4.96 15.10
N THR A 40 -31.16 5.65 15.29
CA THR A 40 -31.10 6.77 16.24
C THR A 40 -30.33 7.94 15.62
N VAL A 41 -31.03 9.07 15.50
CA VAL A 41 -30.55 10.35 14.99
C VAL A 41 -29.75 11.06 16.08
N HIS A 42 -28.50 11.45 15.80
CA HIS A 42 -27.79 12.47 16.57
C HIS A 42 -27.27 13.56 15.63
N THR A 43 -27.57 14.81 15.98
CA THR A 43 -27.04 16.05 15.37
C THR A 43 -26.51 16.93 16.51
N PRO A 44 -25.66 17.93 16.22
CA PRO A 44 -24.21 17.86 16.26
C PRO A 44 -23.64 18.67 17.44
N ARG A 45 -22.37 18.44 17.81
CA ARG A 45 -21.66 19.31 18.76
C ARG A 45 -20.50 20.01 18.06
N THR A 46 -20.68 21.32 17.91
CA THR A 46 -19.74 22.28 17.34
C THR A 46 -18.65 22.62 18.35
N GLU A 47 -17.43 22.10 18.16
CA GLU A 47 -16.20 22.72 18.65
C GLU A 47 -15.16 22.62 17.53
N ALA A 48 -14.65 23.77 17.08
CA ALA A 48 -13.63 23.84 16.03
C ALA A 48 -12.33 23.22 16.55
N PRO A 49 -11.70 22.28 15.82
CA PRO A 49 -10.41 21.73 16.21
C PRO A 49 -9.34 22.84 16.24
N GLN A 50 -8.55 22.90 17.30
CA GLN A 50 -7.32 23.70 17.31
C GLN A 50 -6.37 23.14 16.25
N GLU A 51 -5.85 24.00 15.38
CA GLU A 51 -4.80 23.63 14.42
C GLU A 51 -3.60 22.99 15.16
N PRO A 52 -3.21 21.75 14.82
CA PRO A 52 -2.00 21.17 15.37
C PRO A 52 -0.79 21.99 14.92
N SER A 53 0.12 22.21 15.86
CA SER A 53 1.36 22.96 15.67
C SER A 53 2.16 22.41 14.48
N VAL A 54 2.27 23.20 13.42
CA VAL A 54 3.13 22.91 12.27
C VAL A 54 4.57 22.83 12.77
N ILE A 55 5.13 21.63 12.82
CA ILE A 55 6.58 21.43 12.94
C ILE A 55 7.16 21.79 11.57
N THR A 56 7.40 23.08 11.35
CA THR A 56 8.26 23.55 10.26
C THR A 56 9.72 23.32 10.67
N GLN A 57 10.17 22.07 10.61
CA GLN A 57 11.57 21.84 10.32
C GLN A 57 11.62 21.39 8.88
N ASP A 58 12.29 22.18 8.05
CA ASP A 58 12.81 21.74 6.76
C ASP A 58 13.72 20.55 7.06
N ILE A 59 13.14 19.35 7.08
CA ILE A 59 13.89 18.11 7.03
C ILE A 59 14.41 18.10 5.60
N ASP A 60 15.68 18.47 5.43
CA ASP A 60 16.45 18.11 4.24
C ASP A 60 16.40 16.57 4.16
N MET A 61 15.35 16.06 3.52
CA MET A 61 15.17 14.64 3.21
C MET A 61 16.31 14.30 2.25
N PHE A 62 17.33 13.69 2.83
CA PHE A 62 18.56 13.32 2.15
C PHE A 62 18.24 12.59 0.84
N THR A 63 18.89 13.07 -0.21
CA THR A 63 18.80 12.60 -1.58
C THR A 63 18.79 11.06 -1.66
N VAL A 64 17.73 10.57 -2.29
CA VAL A 64 17.44 9.21 -2.80
C VAL A 64 18.52 8.74 -3.79
N VAL A 65 19.78 8.72 -3.37
CA VAL A 65 20.90 8.38 -4.24
C VAL A 65 21.61 7.18 -3.64
N GLU A 66 21.45 6.06 -4.33
CA GLU A 66 21.96 4.71 -4.05
C GLU A 66 21.11 3.91 -3.06
N LEU A 67 20.18 3.10 -3.58
CA LEU A 67 20.06 1.64 -3.40
C LEU A 67 18.71 1.17 -4.00
N PRO A 68 18.71 0.14 -4.87
CA PRO A 68 18.81 -1.24 -4.37
C PRO A 68 19.88 -2.02 -5.15
N VAL A 69 20.87 -2.56 -4.45
CA VAL A 69 21.81 -3.50 -5.08
C VAL A 69 21.80 -4.77 -4.24
N VAL A 70 21.42 -5.90 -4.85
CA VAL A 70 21.91 -7.21 -4.41
C VAL A 70 23.42 -7.13 -4.49
N ARG A 71 24.07 -6.86 -3.36
CA ARG A 71 25.52 -6.91 -3.32
C ARG A 71 25.88 -8.36 -3.05
N GLU A 72 26.17 -9.14 -4.09
CA GLU A 72 26.68 -10.52 -3.96
C GLU A 72 27.86 -10.61 -2.95
N GLU A 73 28.62 -9.52 -2.85
CA GLU A 73 29.73 -9.31 -1.91
C GLU A 73 29.31 -9.16 -0.43
N LEU A 74 28.01 -9.22 -0.12
CA LEU A 74 27.44 -9.23 1.23
C LEU A 74 27.07 -10.61 1.75
N LYS A 75 27.34 -11.69 1.00
CA LYS A 75 27.43 -13.03 1.60
C LYS A 75 28.59 -13.03 2.58
N VAL A 76 28.32 -12.77 3.85
CA VAL A 76 29.36 -12.67 4.88
C VAL A 76 30.09 -14.01 5.03
N ASN A 77 29.47 -15.16 4.71
CA ASN A 77 30.05 -16.51 4.81
C ASN A 77 29.47 -17.58 3.85
N GLY A 78 28.81 -17.22 2.74
CA GLY A 78 28.29 -18.19 1.75
C GLY A 78 27.09 -19.05 2.20
N ALA A 79 26.75 -19.01 3.48
CA ALA A 79 25.55 -19.59 4.10
C ALA A 79 24.53 -18.54 4.57
N ASP A 80 24.86 -17.24 4.45
CA ASP A 80 24.00 -16.14 4.89
C ASP A 80 22.87 -15.87 3.91
N PRO A 81 21.73 -15.32 4.39
CA PRO A 81 20.65 -14.92 3.50
C PRO A 81 21.09 -13.84 2.53
N TRP A 82 20.38 -13.75 1.41
CA TRP A 82 20.48 -12.64 0.49
C TRP A 82 19.89 -11.39 1.14
N LEU A 83 20.71 -10.35 1.22
CA LEU A 83 20.33 -9.04 1.73
C LEU A 83 19.93 -8.15 0.58
N TYR A 84 18.79 -7.49 0.74
CA TYR A 84 18.27 -6.54 -0.24
C TYR A 84 17.49 -5.44 0.49
N ASP A 85 16.95 -4.50 -0.27
CA ASP A 85 16.15 -3.40 0.25
C ASP A 85 16.77 -2.61 1.44
N PHE A 86 17.92 -1.99 1.19
CA PHE A 86 18.65 -1.27 2.21
C PHE A 86 18.01 0.10 2.52
N ARG A 87 17.77 0.38 3.80
CA ARG A 87 17.01 1.56 4.25
C ARG A 87 17.51 2.12 5.58
N TYR A 88 17.30 3.42 5.81
CA TYR A 88 17.67 4.08 7.07
C TYR A 88 16.55 4.03 8.11
N ILE A 89 15.30 4.00 7.68
CA ILE A 89 14.14 3.81 8.54
C ILE A 89 13.51 2.48 8.13
N ALA A 90 13.15 1.67 9.11
CA ALA A 90 12.52 0.38 8.86
C ALA A 90 11.54 0.04 9.97
N ALA A 91 10.52 -0.73 9.62
CA ALA A 91 9.66 -1.38 10.57
C ALA A 91 9.41 -2.81 10.10
N CYS A 92 9.04 -3.68 11.03
CA CYS A 92 8.48 -4.99 10.75
C CYS A 92 7.46 -5.32 11.84
N GLY A 93 6.51 -6.21 11.54
CA GLY A 93 5.45 -6.53 12.48
C GLY A 93 4.53 -7.62 12.00
N TYR A 94 3.54 -7.93 12.85
CA TYR A 94 2.51 -8.91 12.57
C TYR A 94 1.16 -8.26 12.29
N GLY A 95 0.51 -8.71 11.21
CA GLY A 95 -0.88 -8.40 10.88
C GLY A 95 -1.87 -9.13 11.79
N ALA A 96 -3.15 -8.79 11.67
CA ALA A 96 -4.23 -9.45 12.42
C ALA A 96 -4.47 -10.91 11.99
N ASP A 97 -3.98 -11.32 10.83
CA ASP A 97 -4.00 -12.70 10.32
C ASP A 97 -2.77 -13.52 10.77
N ASP A 98 -2.01 -13.00 11.73
CA ASP A 98 -0.77 -13.59 12.24
C ASP A 98 0.41 -13.63 11.25
N SER A 99 0.28 -13.03 10.06
CA SER A 99 1.35 -12.95 9.06
C SER A 99 2.39 -11.88 9.41
N PHE A 100 3.66 -12.15 9.08
CA PHE A 100 4.76 -11.21 9.28
C PHE A 100 4.98 -10.36 8.04
N ARG A 101 5.30 -9.08 8.21
CA ARG A 101 5.65 -8.16 7.12
C ARG A 101 6.82 -7.28 7.50
N ASP A 102 7.64 -6.94 6.51
CA ASP A 102 8.76 -6.00 6.60
C ASP A 102 8.28 -4.52 6.58
N THR A 103 7.18 -4.26 7.26
CA THR A 103 6.63 -2.91 7.48
C THR A 103 5.92 -2.84 8.84
N GLU A 104 5.52 -1.65 9.26
CA GLU A 104 4.75 -1.46 10.49
C GLU A 104 3.37 -2.11 10.36
N MET A 105 3.01 -2.94 11.33
CA MET A 105 1.71 -3.63 11.41
C MET A 105 1.05 -3.37 12.77
N TYR A 106 0.27 -4.29 13.35
CA TYR A 106 -0.39 -4.08 14.64
C TYR A 106 0.58 -4.04 15.81
N TYR A 107 1.63 -4.87 15.78
CA TYR A 107 2.69 -4.84 16.77
C TYR A 107 3.98 -5.36 16.15
N GLY A 108 5.10 -4.86 16.63
CA GLY A 108 6.38 -5.14 15.99
C GLY A 108 7.55 -4.34 16.54
N LEU A 109 8.51 -4.12 15.65
CA LEU A 109 9.68 -3.30 15.92
C LEU A 109 9.94 -2.34 14.77
N SER A 110 10.27 -1.11 15.10
CA SER A 110 10.75 -0.12 14.14
C SER A 110 12.10 0.43 14.58
N GLY A 111 12.81 1.03 13.63
CA GLY A 111 14.12 1.60 13.88
C GLY A 111 14.51 2.65 12.87
N GLU A 112 15.46 3.47 13.29
CA GLU A 112 16.05 4.54 12.52
C GLU A 112 17.57 4.49 12.68
N ILE A 113 18.27 4.64 11.56
CA ILE A 113 19.72 4.80 11.49
C ILE A 113 20.00 6.22 11.03
N SER A 114 20.61 6.99 11.93
CA SER A 114 21.29 8.23 11.57
C SER A 114 22.76 7.96 11.27
N SER A 115 23.49 8.97 10.77
CA SER A 115 24.90 8.87 10.32
C SER A 115 25.87 8.07 11.20
N ARG A 116 25.62 7.95 12.52
CA ARG A 116 26.45 7.16 13.45
C ARG A 116 25.67 6.43 14.53
N SER A 117 24.34 6.47 14.49
CA SER A 117 23.56 5.82 15.54
C SER A 117 22.31 5.15 15.04
N LEU A 118 22.13 3.90 15.49
CA LEU A 118 20.89 3.16 15.38
C LEU A 118 20.05 3.38 16.63
N SER A 119 18.77 3.68 16.46
CA SER A 119 17.72 3.62 17.47
C SER A 119 16.63 2.66 17.02
N TYR A 120 15.95 2.03 17.96
CA TYR A 120 14.82 1.15 17.68
C TYR A 120 13.78 1.24 18.80
N CYS A 121 12.53 0.95 18.48
CA CYS A 121 11.45 0.83 19.45
C CYS A 121 10.55 -0.36 19.13
N PHE A 122 9.99 -0.95 20.18
CA PHE A 122 8.88 -1.89 20.04
C PHE A 122 7.58 -1.12 20.13
N TYR A 123 6.69 -1.36 19.18
CA TYR A 123 5.37 -0.75 19.15
C TYR A 123 4.29 -1.83 19.27
N ASP A 124 3.16 -1.44 19.84
CA ASP A 124 1.96 -2.27 19.95
C ASP A 124 0.74 -1.36 19.91
N HIS A 125 -0.01 -1.44 18.81
CA HIS A 125 -1.24 -0.70 18.57
C HIS A 125 -2.47 -1.43 19.12
N THR A 126 -2.32 -2.68 19.57
CA THR A 126 -3.41 -3.47 20.16
C THR A 126 -3.54 -3.23 21.67
N GLY A 127 -2.43 -2.90 22.35
CA GLY A 127 -2.35 -2.81 23.80
C GLY A 127 -2.33 -4.17 24.52
N GLU A 128 -2.25 -5.27 23.77
CA GLU A 128 -2.32 -6.64 24.28
C GLU A 128 -0.95 -7.36 24.25
N VAL A 129 0.04 -6.77 23.55
CA VAL A 129 1.33 -7.40 23.29
C VAL A 129 2.46 -6.67 24.00
N THR A 130 3.26 -7.41 24.78
CA THR A 130 4.40 -6.86 25.51
C THR A 130 5.68 -7.61 25.20
N VAL A 131 6.82 -6.92 25.21
CA VAL A 131 8.15 -7.53 25.07
C VAL A 131 8.51 -8.31 26.35
N LYS A 132 8.79 -9.61 26.21
CA LYS A 132 9.31 -10.45 27.30
C LYS A 132 10.83 -10.37 27.39
N ASP A 133 11.47 -10.52 26.24
CA ASP A 133 12.91 -10.46 26.10
C ASP A 133 13.30 -9.84 24.77
N ALA A 134 14.42 -9.13 24.76
CA ALA A 134 14.94 -8.46 23.58
C ALA A 134 16.45 -8.58 23.57
N ALA A 135 16.99 -8.81 22.38
CA ALA A 135 18.40 -9.09 22.17
C ALA A 135 18.87 -8.52 20.83
N LEU A 136 20.16 -8.17 20.79
CA LEU A 136 20.89 -7.92 19.55
C LEU A 136 21.75 -9.13 19.23
N PHE A 137 21.55 -9.73 18.08
CA PHE A 137 22.38 -10.82 17.57
C PHE A 137 23.29 -10.34 16.45
N SER A 138 24.47 -10.95 16.35
CA SER A 138 25.31 -10.92 15.16
C SER A 138 25.31 -12.31 14.57
N GLU A 139 25.32 -12.45 13.24
CA GLU A 139 25.43 -13.77 12.60
C GLU A 139 26.68 -14.57 13.03
N ASN A 140 27.71 -13.88 13.54
CA ASN A 140 28.93 -14.49 14.06
C ASN A 140 28.85 -14.92 15.55
N SER A 141 27.73 -14.68 16.24
CA SER A 141 27.57 -14.96 17.67
C SER A 141 26.15 -15.38 18.03
N SER A 142 26.00 -16.57 18.63
CA SER A 142 24.75 -16.99 19.25
C SER A 142 24.49 -16.35 20.62
N GLU A 143 25.48 -15.62 21.18
CA GLU A 143 25.29 -14.86 22.42
C GLU A 143 24.83 -13.43 22.10
N PRO A 144 23.80 -12.92 22.80
CA PRO A 144 23.28 -11.58 22.58
C PRO A 144 24.33 -10.52 22.97
N LEU A 145 24.52 -9.53 22.11
CA LEU A 145 25.50 -8.46 22.27
C LEU A 145 25.12 -7.43 23.33
N VAL A 146 23.82 -7.28 23.65
CA VAL A 146 23.32 -6.39 24.72
C VAL A 146 22.12 -7.02 25.42
N ILE A 147 22.06 -6.91 26.74
CA ILE A 147 20.90 -7.24 27.58
C ILE A 147 20.34 -5.94 28.17
N LYS A 148 19.10 -5.62 27.78
CA LYS A 148 18.09 -4.71 28.39
C LYS A 148 18.56 -3.34 28.92
N ASP A 149 18.20 -2.30 28.16
CA ASP A 149 17.34 -1.21 28.66
C ASP A 149 16.54 -0.59 27.49
N LYS A 150 15.40 0.03 27.81
CA LYS A 150 14.23 0.34 26.95
C LYS A 150 14.44 1.15 25.66
N GLU A 151 15.64 1.67 25.42
CA GLU A 151 15.99 2.40 24.21
C GLU A 151 17.52 2.39 24.10
N ILE A 152 18.07 1.73 23.09
CA ILE A 152 19.51 1.69 22.89
C ILE A 152 19.84 2.52 21.66
N ARG A 153 20.50 3.65 21.88
CA ARG A 153 21.22 4.35 20.83
C ARG A 153 22.58 3.67 20.66
N MET A 154 22.72 2.83 19.64
CA MET A 154 23.96 2.10 19.37
C MET A 154 24.88 2.93 18.49
N ASP A 155 26.15 3.08 18.89
CA ASP A 155 27.19 3.67 18.05
C ASP A 155 27.70 2.64 17.04
N THR A 156 27.16 2.68 15.83
CA THR A 156 27.42 1.68 14.80
C THR A 156 28.86 1.74 14.29
N THR A 157 29.58 2.84 14.51
CA THR A 157 31.00 2.99 14.11
C THR A 157 31.95 2.11 14.91
N LYS A 158 31.50 1.57 16.04
CA LYS A 158 32.25 0.63 16.88
C LYS A 158 31.94 -0.84 16.58
N MET A 159 30.98 -1.09 15.70
CA MET A 159 30.58 -2.44 15.33
C MET A 159 31.49 -2.97 14.23
N THR A 160 31.77 -4.28 14.27
CA THR A 160 32.49 -4.94 13.19
C THR A 160 31.59 -5.08 11.97
N ARG A 161 32.19 -5.12 10.78
CA ARG A 161 31.45 -5.37 9.54
C ARG A 161 30.68 -6.69 9.63
N GLY A 162 29.39 -6.68 9.28
CA GLY A 162 28.57 -7.88 9.31
C GLY A 162 27.07 -7.63 9.40
N LEU A 163 26.31 -8.73 9.34
CA LEU A 163 24.87 -8.75 9.54
C LEU A 163 24.53 -8.88 11.03
N TYR A 164 23.55 -8.10 11.44
CA TYR A 164 23.01 -8.04 12.79
C TYR A 164 21.49 -8.11 12.74
N SER A 165 20.87 -8.51 13.84
CA SER A 165 19.42 -8.54 13.99
C SER A 165 19.01 -8.10 15.38
N ILE A 166 18.09 -7.15 15.46
CA ILE A 166 17.39 -6.82 16.69
C ILE A 166 16.18 -7.75 16.77
N THR A 167 16.05 -8.48 17.86
CA THR A 167 14.96 -9.44 18.03
C THR A 167 14.25 -9.24 19.35
N ALA A 168 12.95 -9.55 19.40
CA ALA A 168 12.25 -9.73 20.66
C ALA A 168 11.24 -10.86 20.65
N ASP A 169 11.20 -11.54 21.78
CA ASP A 169 10.16 -12.51 22.11
C ASP A 169 9.00 -11.78 22.79
N LEU A 170 7.80 -12.02 22.28
CA LEU A 170 6.58 -11.30 22.65
C LEU A 170 5.70 -12.11 23.62
N SER A 171 4.77 -11.42 24.29
CA SER A 171 3.84 -12.03 25.25
C SER A 171 2.99 -13.14 24.63
N ASN A 172 2.63 -13.00 23.36
CA ASN A 172 1.84 -13.94 22.57
C ASN A 172 2.65 -15.12 21.99
N GLY A 173 3.96 -15.21 22.26
CA GLY A 173 4.81 -16.32 21.82
C GLY A 173 5.39 -16.17 20.41
N LYS A 174 5.16 -15.03 19.75
CA LYS A 174 5.85 -14.68 18.50
C LYS A 174 7.20 -14.03 18.76
N THR A 175 8.05 -14.01 17.75
CA THR A 175 9.34 -13.32 17.76
C THR A 175 9.39 -12.36 16.58
N VAL A 176 9.72 -11.10 16.85
CA VAL A 176 9.97 -10.10 15.80
C VAL A 176 11.46 -9.97 15.56
N ARG A 177 11.85 -9.68 14.32
CA ARG A 177 13.25 -9.53 13.90
C ARG A 177 13.38 -8.36 12.93
N LEU A 178 14.25 -7.40 13.25
CA LEU A 178 14.64 -6.33 12.34
C LEU A 178 16.14 -6.45 12.02
N PRO A 179 16.50 -6.90 10.80
CA PRO A 179 17.89 -7.07 10.42
C PRO A 179 18.51 -5.75 9.92
N PHE A 180 19.81 -5.60 10.18
CA PHE A 180 20.61 -4.49 9.66
C PHE A 180 22.04 -4.92 9.38
N TYR A 181 22.64 -4.28 8.38
CA TYR A 181 23.98 -4.54 7.91
C TYR A 181 24.92 -3.39 8.25
N VAL A 182 26.07 -3.72 8.85
CA VAL A 182 27.19 -2.79 9.06
C VAL A 182 28.23 -3.03 7.96
N GLY A 183 28.37 -2.06 7.06
CA GLY A 183 29.31 -2.09 5.93
C GLY A 183 30.37 -1.00 5.98
N ASP A 184 31.24 -0.98 4.98
CA ASP A 184 32.30 0.04 4.88
C ASP A 184 31.74 1.43 4.53
N SER A 185 30.63 1.49 3.80
CA SER A 185 29.96 2.74 3.38
C SER A 185 28.96 3.27 4.41
N GLY A 186 28.58 2.48 5.40
CA GLY A 186 27.56 2.87 6.38
C GLY A 186 26.85 1.69 7.03
N THR A 187 25.81 2.01 7.79
CA THR A 187 24.89 1.05 8.41
C THR A 187 23.50 1.25 7.85
N TYR A 188 22.81 0.15 7.57
CA TYR A 188 21.50 0.17 6.91
C TYR A 188 20.65 -0.97 7.46
N PHE A 189 19.36 -0.74 7.69
CA PHE A 189 18.41 -1.84 7.75
C PHE A 189 18.34 -2.51 6.38
N CYS A 190 17.93 -3.76 6.35
CA CYS A 190 17.76 -4.52 5.12
C CYS A 190 16.60 -5.49 5.27
N SER A 191 16.16 -6.07 4.17
CA SER A 191 15.35 -7.29 4.16
C SER A 191 16.23 -8.50 3.85
N MET A 192 15.73 -9.70 4.21
CA MET A 192 16.48 -10.95 4.09
C MET A 192 15.64 -12.03 3.44
N THR A 193 16.26 -12.84 2.59
CA THR A 193 15.64 -14.08 2.09
C THR A 193 16.71 -15.14 1.80
N PRO A 194 16.44 -16.43 2.04
CA PRO A 194 17.35 -17.50 1.60
C PRO A 194 17.37 -17.69 0.08
N ASP A 195 16.41 -17.11 -0.65
CA ASP A 195 16.24 -17.27 -2.09
C ASP A 195 16.88 -16.11 -2.88
N GLU A 196 17.88 -16.44 -3.70
CA GLU A 196 18.60 -15.51 -4.56
C GLU A 196 17.72 -14.87 -5.61
N GLU A 197 16.85 -15.67 -6.22
CA GLU A 197 15.98 -15.23 -7.31
C GLU A 197 14.93 -14.27 -6.75
N ALA A 198 14.39 -14.59 -5.57
CA ALA A 198 13.48 -13.69 -4.85
C ALA A 198 14.17 -12.35 -4.54
N ALA A 199 15.36 -12.35 -3.90
CA ALA A 199 16.08 -11.12 -3.56
C ALA A 199 16.39 -10.26 -4.80
N SER A 200 16.76 -10.91 -5.91
CA SER A 200 17.02 -10.26 -7.19
C SER A 200 15.76 -9.67 -7.80
N GLY A 201 14.64 -10.41 -7.76
CA GLY A 201 13.34 -9.94 -8.22
C GLY A 201 12.84 -8.73 -7.44
N PHE A 202 12.89 -8.78 -6.10
CA PHE A 202 12.53 -7.65 -5.24
C PHE A 202 13.38 -6.40 -5.53
N SER A 203 14.68 -6.59 -5.72
CA SER A 203 15.59 -5.49 -6.03
C SER A 203 15.30 -4.87 -7.40
N ALA A 204 15.08 -5.71 -8.42
CA ALA A 204 14.76 -5.26 -9.77
C ALA A 204 13.40 -4.55 -9.84
N HIS A 205 12.38 -5.07 -9.13
CA HIS A 205 11.07 -4.43 -9.01
C HIS A 205 11.19 -3.04 -8.37
N ARG A 206 11.94 -2.94 -7.26
CA ARG A 206 12.16 -1.65 -6.59
C ARG A 206 12.96 -0.68 -7.47
N GLU A 207 14.00 -1.14 -8.15
CA GLU A 207 14.75 -0.31 -9.12
C GLU A 207 13.80 0.26 -10.19
N LYS A 208 12.94 -0.61 -10.75
CA LYS A 208 11.95 -0.22 -11.75
C LYS A 208 10.95 0.82 -11.23
N LEU A 209 10.44 0.66 -10.01
CA LEU A 209 9.56 1.63 -9.38
C LEU A 209 10.25 2.99 -9.21
N TYR A 210 11.51 3.01 -8.73
CA TYR A 210 12.26 4.26 -8.54
C TYR A 210 12.68 4.93 -9.85
N ASP A 211 12.94 4.16 -10.90
CA ASP A 211 13.13 4.68 -12.25
C ASP A 211 11.88 5.45 -12.69
N LEU A 212 10.69 4.87 -12.52
CA LEU A 212 9.43 5.54 -12.82
C LEU A 212 9.22 6.78 -11.92
N ILE A 213 9.49 6.69 -10.62
CA ILE A 213 9.37 7.84 -9.70
C ILE A 213 10.23 9.01 -10.19
N SER A 214 11.45 8.72 -10.61
CA SER A 214 12.40 9.69 -11.16
C SER A 214 11.90 10.26 -12.49
N GLU A 215 11.48 9.39 -13.42
CA GLU A 215 10.98 9.74 -14.75
C GLU A 215 9.76 10.68 -14.67
N TYR A 216 8.80 10.36 -13.81
CA TYR A 216 7.57 11.12 -13.63
C TYR A 216 7.72 12.29 -12.64
N GLY A 217 8.89 12.49 -12.05
CA GLY A 217 9.14 13.58 -11.09
C GLY A 217 8.32 13.48 -9.80
N VAL A 218 7.94 12.26 -9.43
CA VAL A 218 7.18 11.94 -8.21
C VAL A 218 8.06 12.19 -6.99
N LYS A 219 7.53 12.88 -5.99
CA LYS A 219 8.19 13.16 -4.72
C LYS A 219 7.17 13.09 -3.59
N PRO A 220 7.60 12.77 -2.35
CA PRO A 220 6.71 12.90 -1.19
C PRO A 220 6.07 14.29 -1.13
N GLY A 221 6.87 15.34 -1.39
CA GLY A 221 6.47 16.74 -1.38
C GLY A 221 5.39 17.18 -2.39
N ASN A 222 5.05 16.35 -3.39
CA ASN A 222 4.05 16.68 -4.41
C ASN A 222 2.96 15.60 -4.58
N SER A 223 2.89 14.61 -3.69
CA SER A 223 2.01 13.44 -3.83
C SER A 223 0.98 13.28 -2.71
N TYR A 224 0.67 14.35 -1.96
CA TYR A 224 -0.36 14.38 -0.91
C TYR A 224 -1.60 15.24 -1.26
N ASP A 225 -1.57 16.00 -2.35
CA ASP A 225 -2.64 16.97 -2.66
C ASP A 225 -3.90 16.28 -3.23
N LEU A 226 -5.06 16.72 -2.74
CA LEU A 226 -6.39 16.31 -3.19
C LEU A 226 -7.02 17.30 -4.19
N THR A 227 -6.50 18.53 -4.33
CA THR A 227 -7.14 19.59 -5.15
C THR A 227 -7.28 19.24 -6.63
N HIS A 228 -6.51 18.26 -7.11
CA HIS A 228 -6.53 17.77 -8.49
C HIS A 228 -7.04 16.34 -8.62
N LEU A 229 -7.66 15.82 -7.56
CA LEU A 229 -8.20 14.46 -7.52
C LEU A 229 -9.71 14.47 -7.72
N ALA A 230 -10.20 13.69 -8.69
CA ALA A 230 -11.60 13.27 -8.73
C ALA A 230 -11.70 11.78 -8.95
N TYR A 231 -12.55 11.16 -8.15
CA TYR A 231 -12.91 9.77 -8.25
C TYR A 231 -14.41 9.62 -7.99
N PRO A 232 -15.15 8.76 -8.72
CA PRO A 232 -14.69 7.98 -9.87
C PRO A 232 -14.51 8.82 -11.14
N HIS A 233 -13.66 8.33 -12.04
CA HIS A 233 -13.41 8.95 -13.32
C HIS A 233 -14.30 8.32 -14.41
N TYR A 234 -15.30 9.06 -14.87
CA TYR A 234 -16.19 8.67 -15.98
C TYR A 234 -16.14 9.68 -17.13
N PRO A 235 -16.64 9.33 -18.34
CA PRO A 235 -16.89 10.33 -19.37
C PRO A 235 -17.77 11.47 -18.82
N TYR A 236 -17.47 12.71 -19.23
CA TYR A 236 -18.17 13.90 -18.74
C TYR A 236 -19.70 13.75 -18.84
N ASN A 237 -20.36 13.95 -17.70
CA ASN A 237 -21.80 13.96 -17.54
C ASN A 237 -22.18 15.00 -16.48
N ASP A 238 -23.25 15.77 -16.69
CA ASP A 238 -23.68 16.82 -15.76
C ASP A 238 -24.26 16.29 -14.44
N GLN A 239 -24.50 14.98 -14.35
CA GLN A 239 -24.99 14.27 -13.17
C GLN A 239 -23.89 13.57 -12.38
N ILE A 240 -22.63 13.64 -12.83
CA ILE A 240 -21.53 12.92 -12.20
C ILE A 240 -21.34 13.36 -10.75
N ARG A 241 -21.33 12.40 -9.83
CA ARG A 241 -20.92 12.62 -8.43
C ARG A 241 -19.44 12.26 -8.26
N CYS A 242 -18.69 13.18 -7.66
CA CYS A 242 -17.33 12.94 -7.19
C CYS A 242 -17.37 12.50 -5.71
N ASP A 243 -16.72 11.38 -5.42
CA ASP A 243 -16.66 10.73 -4.10
C ASP A 243 -15.35 11.05 -3.37
N THR A 244 -14.47 11.89 -3.93
CA THR A 244 -13.17 12.21 -3.32
C THR A 244 -13.30 12.72 -1.88
N GLU A 245 -14.22 13.65 -1.62
CA GLU A 245 -14.46 14.15 -0.25
C GLU A 245 -15.06 13.07 0.67
N LEU A 246 -15.90 12.18 0.13
CA LEU A 246 -16.49 11.09 0.91
C LEU A 246 -15.43 10.10 1.41
N TRP A 247 -14.44 9.79 0.56
CA TRP A 247 -13.29 8.97 0.95
C TRP A 247 -12.34 9.70 1.89
N ALA A 248 -12.10 11.00 1.68
CA ALA A 248 -11.26 11.81 2.57
C ALA A 248 -11.86 11.94 3.99
N ASP A 249 -13.17 12.18 4.08
CA ASP A 249 -13.91 12.23 5.34
C ASP A 249 -13.85 10.88 6.07
N LEU A 250 -14.11 9.78 5.35
CA LEU A 250 -14.01 8.43 5.91
C LEU A 250 -12.59 8.14 6.41
N SER A 251 -11.56 8.54 5.66
CA SER A 251 -10.19 8.38 6.09
C SER A 251 -9.93 9.07 7.44
N SER A 252 -10.51 10.26 7.63
CA SER A 252 -10.36 11.02 8.88
C SER A 252 -11.18 10.43 10.02
N GLU A 253 -12.26 9.70 9.73
CA GLU A 253 -13.06 8.98 10.73
C GLU A 253 -12.32 7.74 11.27
N ILE A 254 -11.59 7.03 10.41
CA ILE A 254 -10.97 5.75 10.76
C ILE A 254 -9.49 5.86 11.17
N THR A 255 -8.94 7.06 11.19
CA THR A 255 -7.54 7.31 11.58
C THR A 255 -7.44 8.37 12.66
N GLU A 256 -6.39 8.28 13.48
CA GLU A 256 -6.11 9.29 14.50
C GLU A 256 -4.89 10.14 14.12
N PRO A 257 -4.91 11.47 14.34
CA PRO A 257 -3.84 12.37 13.94
C PRO A 257 -2.45 11.98 14.47
N GLU A 258 -2.36 11.45 15.69
CA GLU A 258 -1.13 11.06 16.37
C GLU A 258 -0.53 9.73 15.91
N TRP A 259 -1.26 8.94 15.14
CA TRP A 259 -0.74 7.69 14.60
C TRP A 259 0.38 7.95 13.59
N SER A 260 1.33 7.02 13.53
CA SER A 260 2.33 6.97 12.46
C SER A 260 1.62 6.85 11.11
N ASP A 261 2.25 7.34 10.04
CA ASP A 261 1.71 7.21 8.69
C ASP A 261 1.47 5.75 8.31
N ALA A 262 2.34 4.84 8.76
CA ALA A 262 2.18 3.42 8.49
C ALA A 262 1.02 2.78 9.27
N HIS A 263 0.73 3.21 10.50
CA HIS A 263 -0.46 2.75 11.23
C HIS A 263 -1.75 3.29 10.62
N LYS A 264 -1.76 4.56 10.16
CA LYS A 264 -2.88 5.11 9.39
C LYS A 264 -3.11 4.34 8.09
N LEU A 265 -2.04 4.03 7.36
CA LEU A 265 -2.09 3.21 6.16
C LEU A 265 -2.68 1.82 6.43
N LEU A 266 -2.29 1.18 7.53
CA LEU A 266 -2.86 -0.11 7.98
C LEU A 266 -4.35 -0.01 8.26
N ALA A 267 -4.79 1.01 8.99
CA ALA A 267 -6.22 1.21 9.28
C ALA A 267 -7.05 1.46 7.99
N ILE A 268 -6.51 2.25 7.06
CA ILE A 268 -7.12 2.50 5.75
C ILE A 268 -7.24 1.21 4.94
N HIS A 269 -6.14 0.46 4.84
CA HIS A 269 -6.12 -0.83 4.15
C HIS A 269 -7.16 -1.79 4.73
N ASP A 270 -7.13 -1.99 6.06
CA ASP A 270 -7.98 -2.94 6.74
C ASP A 270 -9.46 -2.58 6.59
N TRP A 271 -9.79 -1.28 6.63
CA TRP A 271 -11.15 -0.85 6.33
C TRP A 271 -11.53 -1.21 4.90
N ILE A 272 -10.68 -0.92 3.92
CA ILE A 272 -10.93 -1.22 2.51
C ILE A 272 -11.18 -2.72 2.30
N THR A 273 -10.29 -3.58 2.79
CA THR A 273 -10.34 -5.02 2.52
C THR A 273 -11.45 -5.74 3.27
N GLN A 274 -11.89 -5.22 4.42
CA GLN A 274 -13.01 -5.79 5.18
C GLN A 274 -14.39 -5.33 4.72
N ASN A 275 -14.49 -4.11 4.17
CA ASN A 275 -15.78 -3.47 3.88
C ASN A 275 -16.14 -3.48 2.39
N LEU A 276 -15.21 -3.79 1.50
CA LEU A 276 -15.41 -3.76 0.06
C LEU A 276 -15.26 -5.15 -0.57
N ALA A 277 -15.86 -5.32 -1.74
CA ALA A 277 -15.81 -6.54 -2.53
C ALA A 277 -15.21 -6.29 -3.92
N PHE A 278 -14.47 -7.27 -4.43
CA PHE A 278 -13.99 -7.24 -5.80
C PHE A 278 -15.13 -7.56 -6.75
N ASP A 279 -15.35 -6.68 -7.72
CA ASP A 279 -16.45 -6.78 -8.68
C ASP A 279 -16.01 -7.54 -9.93
N GLN A 280 -16.01 -8.87 -9.81
CA GLN A 280 -15.68 -9.77 -10.92
C GLN A 280 -16.62 -9.54 -12.11
N TYR A 281 -17.88 -9.16 -11.87
CA TYR A 281 -18.81 -8.82 -12.96
C TYR A 281 -18.33 -7.62 -13.78
N VAL A 282 -17.87 -6.54 -13.14
CA VAL A 282 -17.27 -5.39 -13.85
C VAL A 282 -15.99 -5.80 -14.56
N ALA A 283 -15.12 -6.59 -13.91
CA ALA A 283 -13.88 -7.07 -14.51
C ALA A 283 -14.14 -7.88 -15.80
N ASP A 284 -15.13 -8.78 -15.79
CA ASP A 284 -15.46 -9.62 -16.95
C ASP A 284 -16.12 -8.81 -18.09
N ASN A 285 -16.96 -7.83 -17.76
CA ASN A 285 -17.67 -7.01 -18.75
C ASN A 285 -16.84 -5.84 -19.29
N HIS A 286 -15.74 -5.48 -18.62
CA HIS A 286 -14.86 -4.37 -19.00
C HIS A 286 -15.60 -3.02 -19.13
N SER A 287 -16.62 -2.80 -18.30
CA SER A 287 -17.39 -1.54 -18.28
C SER A 287 -17.82 -1.23 -16.85
N PRO A 288 -17.69 0.02 -16.36
CA PRO A 288 -18.15 0.41 -15.03
C PRO A 288 -19.67 0.27 -14.89
N ARG A 289 -20.16 -0.03 -13.69
CA ARG A 289 -21.61 -0.18 -13.43
C ARG A 289 -22.41 1.07 -13.79
N ALA A 290 -21.88 2.26 -13.53
CA ALA A 290 -22.51 3.52 -13.89
C ALA A 290 -22.78 3.62 -15.40
N GLU A 291 -21.85 3.15 -16.23
CA GLU A 291 -22.01 3.12 -17.69
C GLU A 291 -23.06 2.08 -18.11
N MET A 292 -22.95 0.85 -17.58
CA MET A 292 -23.90 -0.24 -17.88
C MET A 292 -25.34 0.12 -17.51
N ASN A 293 -25.54 0.94 -16.47
CA ASN A 293 -26.86 1.38 -16.01
C ASN A 293 -27.25 2.77 -16.53
N THR A 294 -26.36 3.47 -17.24
CA THR A 294 -26.54 4.87 -17.68
C THR A 294 -26.97 5.78 -16.52
N ASP A 295 -26.34 5.61 -15.35
CA ASP A 295 -26.66 6.33 -14.12
C ASP A 295 -25.36 6.82 -13.45
N TRP A 296 -25.15 8.13 -13.50
CA TRP A 296 -23.95 8.81 -13.03
C TRP A 296 -24.14 9.51 -11.69
N SER A 297 -25.31 9.33 -11.05
CA SER A 297 -25.70 10.01 -9.80
C SER A 297 -24.84 9.66 -8.58
N GLY A 298 -23.93 8.70 -8.74
CA GLY A 298 -23.11 8.14 -7.66
C GLY A 298 -23.62 6.80 -7.14
N LYS A 299 -24.88 6.45 -7.41
CA LYS A 299 -25.52 5.20 -6.95
C LYS A 299 -24.71 3.92 -7.26
N TYR A 300 -23.96 3.92 -8.36
CA TYR A 300 -23.16 2.78 -8.81
C TYR A 300 -21.65 2.96 -8.57
N ASN A 301 -21.24 3.98 -7.81
CA ASN A 301 -19.87 4.18 -7.41
C ASN A 301 -19.52 3.21 -6.27
N MET A 302 -18.25 2.79 -6.19
CA MET A 302 -17.77 1.86 -5.15
C MET A 302 -18.08 2.32 -3.72
N TYR A 303 -18.11 3.64 -3.48
CA TYR A 303 -18.46 4.18 -2.15
C TYR A 303 -19.86 3.73 -1.70
N ASP A 304 -20.85 3.72 -2.59
CA ASP A 304 -22.22 3.28 -2.27
C ASP A 304 -22.40 1.77 -2.44
N THR A 305 -21.87 1.20 -3.52
CA THR A 305 -22.09 -0.22 -3.86
C THR A 305 -21.28 -1.17 -2.99
N ARG A 306 -20.20 -0.66 -2.37
CA ARG A 306 -19.17 -1.46 -1.70
C ARG A 306 -18.49 -2.49 -2.62
N ALA A 307 -18.54 -2.28 -3.93
CA ALA A 307 -17.93 -3.16 -4.91
C ALA A 307 -17.25 -2.36 -6.02
N GLY A 308 -16.02 -2.76 -6.37
CA GLY A 308 -15.20 -2.11 -7.41
C GLY A 308 -14.12 -3.05 -7.95
N VAL A 309 -13.25 -2.55 -8.83
CA VAL A 309 -12.10 -3.29 -9.38
C VAL A 309 -10.77 -2.57 -9.07
N CYS A 310 -9.63 -3.10 -9.49
CA CYS A 310 -8.28 -2.62 -9.13
C CYS A 310 -8.09 -1.09 -9.19
N TRP A 311 -8.64 -0.43 -10.21
CA TRP A 311 -8.57 1.03 -10.25
C TRP A 311 -9.41 1.71 -9.18
N ASP A 312 -10.58 1.19 -8.82
CA ASP A 312 -11.47 1.75 -7.81
C ASP A 312 -10.81 1.69 -6.43
N PHE A 313 -10.28 0.52 -6.08
CA PHE A 313 -9.56 0.28 -4.84
C PHE A 313 -8.34 1.20 -4.69
N SER A 314 -7.51 1.27 -5.72
CA SER A 314 -6.32 2.11 -5.73
C SER A 314 -6.66 3.59 -5.59
N ASN A 315 -7.67 4.09 -6.32
CA ASN A 315 -8.10 5.48 -6.21
C ASN A 315 -8.66 5.82 -4.83
N ALA A 316 -9.48 4.94 -4.24
CA ALA A 316 -9.99 5.11 -2.88
C ALA A 316 -8.83 5.16 -1.87
N MET A 317 -7.93 4.19 -1.92
CA MET A 317 -6.79 4.11 -1.00
C MET A 317 -5.86 5.33 -1.12
N ILE A 318 -5.56 5.78 -2.33
CA ILE A 318 -4.75 7.00 -2.55
C ILE A 318 -5.47 8.23 -2.00
N THR A 319 -6.78 8.36 -2.25
CA THR A 319 -7.58 9.47 -1.71
C THR A 319 -7.48 9.52 -0.18
N MET A 320 -7.66 8.36 0.46
CA MET A 320 -7.60 8.23 1.91
C MET A 320 -6.19 8.54 2.45
N CYS A 321 -5.13 7.98 1.83
CA CYS A 321 -3.74 8.27 2.22
C CYS A 321 -3.44 9.78 2.12
N ARG A 322 -3.80 10.40 1.01
CA ARG A 322 -3.55 11.84 0.77
C ARG A 322 -4.31 12.73 1.72
N ALA A 323 -5.54 12.36 2.10
CA ALA A 323 -6.31 13.06 3.14
C ALA A 323 -5.56 13.10 4.49
N GLN A 324 -4.72 12.09 4.77
CA GLN A 324 -3.87 12.01 5.96
C GLN A 324 -2.46 12.59 5.76
N ASN A 325 -2.20 13.30 4.66
CA ASN A 325 -0.88 13.79 4.25
C ASN A 325 0.16 12.68 3.99
N ILE A 326 -0.30 11.46 3.70
CA ILE A 326 0.56 10.33 3.34
C ILE A 326 0.73 10.32 1.83
N PRO A 327 1.94 10.50 1.28
CA PRO A 327 2.13 10.57 -0.16
C PRO A 327 1.82 9.21 -0.80
N ALA A 328 0.93 9.21 -1.81
CA ALA A 328 0.52 7.98 -2.48
C ALA A 328 0.27 8.25 -3.97
N VAL A 329 0.62 7.31 -4.84
CA VAL A 329 0.45 7.38 -6.30
C VAL A 329 -0.04 6.03 -6.83
N SER A 330 -0.69 6.00 -8.00
CA SER A 330 -1.00 4.71 -8.62
C SER A 330 0.16 4.21 -9.46
N VAL A 331 0.30 2.90 -9.48
CA VAL A 331 1.20 2.14 -10.33
C VAL A 331 0.33 1.26 -11.22
N GLU A 332 0.62 1.22 -12.52
CA GLU A 332 -0.12 0.42 -13.48
C GLU A 332 0.85 -0.48 -14.27
N THR A 333 0.39 -1.66 -14.66
CA THR A 333 1.13 -2.49 -15.63
C THR A 333 1.24 -1.77 -16.97
N ALA A 334 2.26 -2.12 -17.76
CA ALA A 334 2.50 -1.45 -19.04
C ALA A 334 1.36 -1.59 -20.05
N ASP A 335 0.53 -2.63 -19.90
CA ASP A 335 -0.66 -2.88 -20.71
C ASP A 335 -1.96 -2.32 -20.10
N GLY A 336 -1.87 -1.71 -18.90
CA GLY A 336 -3.02 -1.16 -18.17
C GLY A 336 -4.01 -2.21 -17.65
N SER A 337 -3.60 -3.48 -17.60
CA SER A 337 -4.46 -4.58 -17.12
C SER A 337 -4.65 -4.60 -15.62
N HIS A 338 -3.71 -4.04 -14.86
CA HIS A 338 -3.77 -3.99 -13.41
C HIS A 338 -3.25 -2.67 -12.84
N MET A 339 -3.81 -2.25 -11.70
CA MET A 339 -3.46 -1.01 -11.01
C MET A 339 -3.43 -1.22 -9.50
N TRP A 340 -2.34 -0.80 -8.86
CA TRP A 340 -2.16 -0.82 -7.41
C TRP A 340 -1.58 0.52 -6.93
N VAL A 341 -1.20 0.60 -5.66
CA VAL A 341 -0.75 1.85 -5.02
C VAL A 341 0.72 1.75 -4.61
N ALA A 342 1.49 2.82 -4.85
CA ALA A 342 2.76 3.04 -4.15
C ALA A 342 2.58 4.16 -3.12
N VAL A 343 2.91 3.88 -1.86
CA VAL A 343 2.76 4.80 -0.72
C VAL A 343 4.14 5.10 -0.12
N TYR A 344 4.42 6.38 0.16
CA TYR A 344 5.66 6.78 0.80
C TYR A 344 5.53 6.72 2.33
N VAL A 345 6.06 5.66 2.92
CA VAL A 345 6.07 5.42 4.38
C VAL A 345 7.47 4.99 4.81
N ASN A 346 7.89 5.37 6.02
CA ASN A 346 9.20 4.99 6.56
C ASN A 346 10.38 5.35 5.62
N GLY A 347 10.27 6.47 4.92
CA GLY A 347 11.32 6.99 4.04
C GLY A 347 11.44 6.30 2.68
N ILE A 348 10.54 5.37 2.34
CA ILE A 348 10.57 4.59 1.10
C ILE A 348 9.19 4.53 0.43
N TRP A 349 9.16 4.38 -0.89
CA TRP A 349 7.94 4.00 -1.62
C TRP A 349 7.70 2.50 -1.50
N THR A 350 6.54 2.13 -0.99
CA THR A 350 6.10 0.75 -0.74
C THR A 350 4.85 0.46 -1.55
N ASP A 351 4.87 -0.62 -2.32
CA ASP A 351 3.71 -1.11 -3.06
C ASP A 351 2.69 -1.73 -2.10
N ILE A 352 1.42 -1.38 -2.30
CA ILE A 352 0.26 -1.92 -1.59
C ILE A 352 -0.82 -2.24 -2.62
N ASP A 353 -1.26 -3.49 -2.63
CA ASP A 353 -2.34 -3.97 -3.50
C ASP A 353 -3.56 -4.41 -2.67
N PRO A 354 -4.52 -3.51 -2.40
CA PRO A 354 -5.74 -3.87 -1.68
C PRO A 354 -6.64 -4.86 -2.43
N THR A 355 -6.44 -5.09 -3.74
CA THR A 355 -7.24 -6.08 -4.48
C THR A 355 -6.77 -7.51 -4.31
N ASP A 356 -5.48 -7.71 -4.06
CA ASP A 356 -4.93 -9.02 -3.67
C ASP A 356 -5.40 -9.42 -2.27
N ASP A 357 -5.76 -8.44 -1.43
CA ASP A 357 -6.15 -8.64 -0.03
C ASP A 357 -7.65 -8.60 0.24
N VAL A 358 -8.46 -8.25 -0.76
CA VAL A 358 -9.92 -8.31 -0.65
C VAL A 358 -10.40 -9.76 -0.67
N LEU A 359 -11.22 -10.10 0.32
CA LEU A 359 -11.71 -11.46 0.55
C LEU A 359 -13.19 -11.64 0.22
N ARG A 360 -13.81 -10.62 -0.36
CA ARG A 360 -15.23 -10.56 -0.75
C ARG A 360 -15.35 -10.37 -2.25
N MET A 361 -16.29 -11.03 -2.91
CA MET A 361 -16.45 -10.94 -4.36
C MET A 361 -17.90 -10.83 -4.80
N VAL A 362 -18.15 -10.02 -5.84
CA VAL A 362 -19.42 -9.93 -6.56
C VAL A 362 -19.24 -10.51 -7.95
N TYR A 363 -20.05 -11.50 -8.32
CA TYR A 363 -19.97 -12.20 -9.61
C TYR A 363 -21.05 -11.80 -10.61
N GLY A 364 -22.09 -11.11 -10.17
CA GLY A 364 -23.27 -10.83 -10.98
C GLY A 364 -23.72 -9.37 -10.94
N GLU A 365 -24.84 -9.11 -11.64
CA GLU A 365 -25.50 -7.81 -11.62
C GLU A 365 -26.03 -7.44 -10.24
N ASP A 366 -26.47 -8.42 -9.46
CA ASP A 366 -26.97 -8.24 -8.10
C ASP A 366 -25.80 -8.00 -7.13
N LEU A 367 -25.64 -6.74 -6.72
CA LEU A 367 -24.63 -6.29 -5.76
C LEU A 367 -24.83 -6.85 -4.34
N THR A 368 -25.98 -7.47 -4.05
CA THR A 368 -26.25 -8.08 -2.74
C THR A 368 -25.79 -9.54 -2.68
N ASP A 369 -25.48 -10.16 -3.82
CA ASP A 369 -24.94 -11.52 -3.91
C ASP A 369 -23.41 -11.48 -3.79
N ILE A 370 -22.94 -11.34 -2.54
CA ILE A 370 -21.52 -11.26 -2.19
C ILE A 370 -21.05 -12.63 -1.69
N SER A 371 -20.00 -13.16 -2.32
CA SER A 371 -19.25 -14.30 -1.82
C SER A 371 -18.21 -13.82 -0.80
N ASP A 372 -18.22 -14.39 0.40
CA ASP A 372 -17.26 -14.09 1.46
C ASP A 372 -16.27 -15.25 1.66
N SER A 373 -15.09 -14.92 2.18
CA SER A 373 -14.08 -15.88 2.64
C SER A 373 -14.25 -16.21 4.13
N ASP A 374 -13.81 -17.40 4.54
CA ASP A 374 -13.66 -17.74 5.97
C ASP A 374 -12.49 -16.97 6.63
N LYS A 375 -11.56 -16.45 5.82
CA LYS A 375 -10.51 -15.53 6.28
C LYS A 375 -11.12 -14.14 6.50
N ILE A 376 -10.70 -13.47 7.56
CA ILE A 376 -11.14 -12.09 7.89
C ILE A 376 -10.13 -11.05 7.39
N PHE A 377 -8.84 -11.38 7.47
CA PHE A 377 -7.73 -10.52 7.09
C PHE A 377 -6.82 -11.23 6.11
N CYS A 378 -6.22 -10.43 5.22
CA CYS A 378 -5.19 -10.82 4.27
C CYS A 378 -4.25 -9.61 4.10
N TYR A 379 -2.95 -9.88 4.00
CA TYR A 379 -1.92 -8.84 3.79
C TYR A 379 -0.95 -9.27 2.69
N ASP A 380 -1.33 -10.18 1.80
CA ASP A 380 -0.50 -10.65 0.68
C ASP A 380 -0.19 -9.52 -0.32
N GLY A 381 -1.07 -8.53 -0.43
CA GLY A 381 -0.90 -7.27 -1.14
C GLY A 381 -0.04 -6.23 -0.41
N TYR A 382 0.26 -6.43 0.88
CA TYR A 382 1.39 -5.76 1.53
C TYR A 382 2.69 -6.41 1.09
N TYR A 383 3.33 -5.75 0.13
CA TYR A 383 4.54 -6.24 -0.49
C TYR A 383 5.60 -6.67 0.53
N SER A 384 5.95 -7.98 0.54
CA SER A 384 6.88 -8.57 1.50
C SER A 384 7.68 -9.74 0.91
N PRO A 385 8.95 -9.94 1.35
CA PRO A 385 9.77 -11.10 0.99
C PRO A 385 9.10 -12.46 1.11
N GLU A 386 8.29 -12.63 2.15
CA GLU A 386 7.91 -13.96 2.65
C GLU A 386 6.73 -14.57 1.89
N THR A 387 5.94 -13.75 1.20
CA THR A 387 4.72 -14.21 0.53
C THR A 387 5.01 -14.93 -0.79
N GLY A 388 6.19 -14.71 -1.40
CA GLY A 388 6.55 -15.30 -2.68
C GLY A 388 5.54 -15.00 -3.80
N SER A 389 4.74 -13.95 -3.65
CA SER A 389 3.69 -13.56 -4.60
C SER A 389 4.32 -13.13 -5.94
N SER A 390 3.69 -13.54 -7.04
CA SER A 390 4.14 -13.18 -8.39
C SER A 390 3.88 -11.70 -8.66
N TYR A 391 4.94 -10.99 -9.05
CA TYR A 391 4.94 -9.55 -9.30
C TYR A 391 4.15 -9.17 -10.55
N SER A 392 3.26 -8.18 -10.43
CA SER A 392 2.91 -7.34 -11.58
C SER A 392 4.03 -6.33 -11.78
N GLU A 393 4.69 -6.34 -12.94
CA GLU A 393 5.79 -5.41 -13.20
C GLU A 393 5.27 -3.96 -13.36
N PRO A 394 5.88 -2.96 -12.67
CA PRO A 394 5.53 -1.55 -12.83
C PRO A 394 5.78 -1.09 -14.27
N GLY A 395 4.71 -0.65 -14.94
CA GLY A 395 4.75 -0.12 -16.29
C GLY A 395 4.71 1.40 -16.36
N THR A 396 3.87 2.02 -15.53
CA THR A 396 3.70 3.48 -15.47
C THR A 396 3.28 3.93 -14.07
N LEU A 397 3.47 5.23 -13.79
CA LEU A 397 3.01 5.90 -12.57
C LEU A 397 2.08 7.05 -12.91
N ASN A 398 1.00 7.20 -12.14
CA ASN A 398 0.12 8.36 -12.25
C ASN A 398 0.07 9.11 -10.90
N GLN A 399 0.75 10.26 -10.87
CA GLN A 399 0.79 11.14 -9.70
C GLN A 399 -0.51 11.92 -9.54
N GLN A 400 -1.07 12.37 -10.64
CA GLN A 400 -2.41 12.93 -10.65
C GLN A 400 -3.26 11.82 -11.20
N LEU A 401 -3.94 11.09 -10.30
CA LEU A 401 -4.90 10.08 -10.70
C LEU A 401 -5.85 10.72 -11.70
N TRP A 402 -5.60 10.45 -12.98
CA TRP A 402 -6.46 10.75 -14.12
C TRP A 402 -7.08 12.16 -14.02
N THR A 403 -6.23 13.18 -14.17
CA THR A 403 -6.59 14.60 -13.93
C THR A 403 -7.93 14.99 -14.53
N CYS A 404 -8.84 15.39 -13.66
CA CYS A 404 -9.89 16.33 -13.96
C CYS A 404 -9.40 17.76 -13.66
N GLU A 405 -9.67 18.72 -14.52
CA GLU A 405 -9.72 20.13 -14.13
C GLU A 405 -11.12 20.43 -13.59
N ILE A 406 -11.22 21.11 -12.45
CA ILE A 406 -12.47 21.75 -12.06
C ILE A 406 -12.60 23.00 -12.92
N ASP A 407 -13.58 23.04 -13.82
CA ASP A 407 -13.84 24.23 -14.64
C ASP A 407 -14.43 25.38 -13.79
N SER A 408 -14.65 26.55 -14.41
CA SER A 408 -15.18 27.72 -13.73
C SER A 408 -16.58 27.53 -13.12
N ASP A 409 -17.27 26.45 -13.48
CA ASP A 409 -18.61 26.10 -13.01
C ASP A 409 -18.57 24.98 -11.96
N GLY A 410 -17.38 24.49 -11.59
CA GLY A 410 -17.20 23.46 -10.56
C GLY A 410 -17.20 22.03 -11.11
N LEU A 411 -17.07 21.83 -12.42
CA LEU A 411 -17.21 20.52 -13.05
C LEU A 411 -15.86 19.89 -13.38
N TYR A 412 -15.74 18.58 -13.14
CA TYR A 412 -14.52 17.80 -13.38
C TYR A 412 -14.37 17.44 -14.88
N VAL A 413 -13.38 18.01 -15.55
CA VAL A 413 -13.12 17.86 -16.99
C VAL A 413 -11.82 17.10 -17.23
N ARG A 414 -11.90 15.96 -17.94
CA ARG A 414 -10.74 15.17 -18.39
C ARG A 414 -9.70 16.06 -19.09
N ARG A 415 -8.42 15.98 -18.70
CA ARG A 415 -7.33 16.28 -19.64
C ARG A 415 -7.08 15.07 -20.55
N PRO A 416 -7.01 15.23 -21.87
CA PRO A 416 -6.24 14.29 -22.67
C PRO A 416 -4.77 14.41 -22.25
N ILE A 417 -4.11 13.27 -22.08
CA ILE A 417 -2.65 13.17 -21.98
C ILE A 417 -2.02 13.83 -23.21
#